data_AF-A0A6I2SXY9-F1
#
_entry.id   AF-A0A6I2SXY9-F1
#
_cell.length_a   1.000
_cell.length_b   1.000
_cell.length_c   1.000
_cell.angle_alpha   90.00
_cell.angle_beta   90.00
_cell.angle_gamma   90.00
#
_symmetry.space_group_name_H-M   'P 1'
#
loop_
_entity.id
_entity.type
_entity.pdbx_description
1 polymer ?
#
loop_
_entity_poly.entity_id
_entity_poly.type
_entity_poly.pdbx_seq_one_letter_code
_entity_poly.pdbx_strand_id
1 'polypeptide(L)'
;MKASGETPVDRRLSPPIPMRALGIFAGEMSREAAELHGLEEGKGIVVTGMLGSHLKSPAAKAGVKVGDIICEINGIPVTSPGAMKRYLSSYTIDVPIGILLRHKDIWRFLTVRLNRSTFTRRRSFSGLCDPVFQSRRL
;
A
#
# COMPACT_ATOMS: atom_id res chain seq x y z
N MET A 1 -16.39 -15.67 -15.60
CA MET A 1 -15.95 -14.28 -15.87
C MET A 1 -15.43 -13.67 -14.57
N LYS A 2 -14.22 -13.08 -14.63
CA LYS A 2 -13.45 -12.40 -13.56
C LYS A 2 -12.67 -13.28 -12.56
N ALA A 3 -11.62 -13.94 -13.05
CA ALA A 3 -10.45 -14.25 -12.24
C ALA A 3 -9.74 -12.91 -11.94
N SER A 4 -9.91 -12.42 -10.70
CA SER A 4 -9.17 -11.26 -10.24
C SER A 4 -7.73 -11.72 -10.01
N GLY A 5 -6.81 -11.24 -10.85
CA GLY A 5 -5.41 -11.65 -10.85
C GLY A 5 -4.77 -11.48 -9.48
N GLU A 6 -4.57 -12.59 -8.79
CA GLU A 6 -3.53 -12.70 -7.78
C GLU A 6 -2.20 -12.69 -8.53
N THR A 7 -1.51 -11.55 -8.47
CA THR A 7 -0.09 -11.48 -8.85
C THR A 7 0.64 -12.64 -8.17
N PRO A 8 1.36 -13.49 -8.92
CA PRO A 8 2.16 -14.54 -8.32
C PRO A 8 3.28 -13.87 -7.52
N VAL A 9 3.09 -13.77 -6.21
CA VAL A 9 4.14 -13.38 -5.29
C VAL A 9 5.14 -14.53 -5.32
N ASP A 10 6.29 -14.30 -5.95
CA ASP A 10 7.34 -15.31 -6.05
C ASP A 10 7.69 -15.80 -4.63
N ARG A 11 7.54 -17.11 -4.40
CA ARG A 11 7.75 -17.75 -3.09
C ARG A 11 9.21 -17.68 -2.62
N ARG A 12 10.12 -17.18 -3.48
CA ARG A 12 11.54 -16.93 -3.18
C ARG A 12 11.78 -15.59 -2.50
N LEU A 13 10.82 -14.67 -2.54
CA LEU A 13 10.90 -13.37 -1.87
C LEU A 13 10.44 -13.50 -0.42
N SER A 14 11.06 -12.74 0.49
CA SER A 14 10.59 -12.62 1.88
C SER A 14 9.11 -12.23 1.87
N PRO A 15 8.28 -12.82 2.77
CA PRO A 15 6.84 -12.62 2.74
C PRO A 15 6.54 -11.11 2.82
N PRO A 16 5.74 -10.57 1.88
CA PRO A 16 5.52 -9.15 1.81
C PRO A 16 4.81 -8.65 3.06
N ILE A 17 5.35 -7.57 3.64
CA ILE A 17 4.84 -6.99 4.88
C ILE A 17 3.74 -5.98 4.53
N PRO A 18 2.52 -6.12 5.09
CA PRO A 18 1.44 -5.19 4.84
C PRO A 18 1.68 -3.86 5.59
N MET A 19 1.79 -2.77 4.83
CA MET A 19 1.90 -1.39 5.34
C MET A 19 0.50 -0.77 5.39
N ARG A 20 -0.23 -1.03 6.48
CA ARG A 20 -1.64 -0.63 6.64
C ARG A 20 -1.90 0.88 6.54
N ALA A 21 -0.93 1.70 6.96
CA ALA A 21 -1.02 3.16 6.93
C ALA A 21 -0.95 3.73 5.50
N LEU A 22 -0.23 3.06 4.60
CA LEU A 22 -0.13 3.42 3.18
C LEU A 22 -1.13 2.66 2.31
N GLY A 23 -1.58 1.50 2.78
CA GLY A 23 -2.44 0.61 2.02
C GLY A 23 -1.67 -0.13 0.93
N ILE A 24 -0.45 -0.60 1.22
CA ILE A 24 0.41 -1.34 0.29
C ILE A 24 0.98 -2.60 0.92
N PHE A 25 1.45 -3.50 0.07
CA PHE A 25 2.34 -4.59 0.41
C PHE A 25 3.75 -4.22 -0.03
N ALA A 26 4.69 -4.34 0.90
CA ALA A 26 6.09 -3.99 0.71
C ALA A 26 6.96 -5.23 0.91
N GLY A 27 7.85 -5.49 -0.03
CA GLY A 27 8.84 -6.55 0.03
C GLY A 27 10.26 -5.98 0.14
N GLU A 28 11.18 -6.78 0.67
CA GLU A 28 12.60 -6.47 0.57
C GLU A 28 13.06 -6.53 -0.88
N MET A 29 14.05 -5.71 -1.21
CA MET A 29 14.74 -5.80 -2.48
C MET A 29 15.79 -6.91 -2.40
N SER A 30 15.45 -8.10 -2.89
CA SER A 30 16.40 -9.20 -3.09
C SER A 30 17.37 -8.86 -4.22
N ARG A 31 18.52 -9.55 -4.27
CA ARG A 31 19.52 -9.41 -5.35
C ARG A 31 18.90 -9.48 -6.75
N GLU A 32 18.05 -10.48 -6.97
CA GLU A 32 17.37 -10.73 -8.25
C GLU A 32 16.40 -9.58 -8.60
N ALA A 33 15.65 -9.07 -7.63
CA ALA A 33 14.77 -7.93 -7.83
C ALA A 33 15.57 -6.64 -8.08
N ALA A 34 16.70 -6.47 -7.41
CA ALA A 34 17.59 -5.33 -7.59
C ALA A 34 18.19 -5.32 -9.01
N GLU A 35 18.64 -6.48 -9.50
CA GLU A 35 19.16 -6.67 -10.86
C GLU A 35 18.09 -6.33 -11.92
N LEU A 36 16.85 -6.78 -11.74
CA LEU A 36 15.73 -6.45 -12.63
C LEU A 36 15.38 -4.95 -12.66
N HIS A 37 15.73 -4.23 -11.60
CA HIS A 37 15.39 -2.81 -11.41
C HIS A 37 16.60 -1.87 -11.50
N GLY A 38 17.79 -2.37 -11.83
CA GLY A 38 19.01 -1.55 -11.95
C GLY A 38 19.40 -0.82 -10.66
N LEU A 39 19.19 -1.48 -9.52
CA LEU A 39 19.53 -0.99 -8.18
C LEU A 39 20.51 -1.94 -7.50
N GLU A 40 21.23 -1.42 -6.50
CA GLU A 40 22.03 -2.26 -5.62
C GLU A 40 21.13 -3.03 -4.63
N GLU A 41 21.56 -4.24 -4.28
CA GLU A 41 20.87 -5.09 -3.30
C GLU A 41 20.72 -4.36 -1.95
N GLY A 42 19.54 -4.49 -1.33
CA GLY A 42 19.24 -3.89 -0.03
C GLY A 42 19.02 -2.37 -0.03
N LYS A 43 19.03 -1.71 -1.19
CA LYS A 43 18.71 -0.28 -1.30
C LYS A 43 17.24 -0.06 -1.69
N GLY A 44 16.41 0.13 -0.68
CA GLY A 44 15.00 0.44 -0.85
C GLY A 44 14.08 -0.77 -0.76
N ILE A 45 12.78 -0.51 -0.88
CA ILE A 45 11.71 -1.48 -0.66
C ILE A 45 10.82 -1.51 -1.89
N VAL A 46 10.58 -2.70 -2.42
CA VAL A 46 9.71 -2.88 -3.58
C VAL A 46 8.24 -2.96 -3.15
N VAL A 47 7.38 -2.23 -3.86
CA VAL A 47 5.93 -2.33 -3.71
C VAL A 47 5.44 -3.55 -4.48
N THR A 48 5.09 -4.61 -3.77
CA THR A 48 4.64 -5.88 -4.38
C THR A 48 3.14 -5.93 -4.60
N GLY A 49 2.38 -5.04 -3.95
CA GLY A 49 0.93 -5.02 -4.06
C GLY A 49 0.27 -3.84 -3.37
N MET A 50 -1.03 -3.70 -3.57
CA MET A 50 -1.88 -2.71 -2.90
C MET A 50 -2.82 -3.41 -1.91
N LEU A 51 -2.92 -2.88 -0.70
CA LEU A 51 -3.84 -3.40 0.32
C LEU A 51 -5.19 -2.70 0.19
N GLY A 52 -6.24 -3.45 -0.15
CA GLY A 52 -7.63 -2.97 -0.25
C GLY A 52 -8.07 -2.63 -1.67
N SER A 53 -9.28 -2.09 -1.81
CA SER A 53 -9.78 -1.60 -3.10
C SER A 53 -9.02 -0.33 -3.48
N HIS A 54 -8.35 -0.36 -4.64
CA HIS A 54 -7.45 0.68 -5.17
C HIS A 54 -7.95 2.14 -5.05
N LEU A 55 -9.26 2.36 -4.89
CA LEU A 55 -9.87 3.68 -4.76
C LEU A 55 -9.72 4.34 -3.38
N LYS A 56 -9.39 3.58 -2.33
CA LYS A 56 -9.34 4.11 -0.95
C LYS A 56 -7.96 4.14 -0.30
N SER A 57 -6.95 3.52 -0.91
CA SER A 57 -5.61 3.43 -0.32
C SER A 57 -4.83 4.74 -0.49
N PRO A 58 -4.21 5.29 0.58
CA PRO A 58 -3.40 6.50 0.52
C PRO A 58 -2.33 6.52 -0.55
N ALA A 59 -1.57 5.42 -0.68
CA ALA A 59 -0.52 5.30 -1.68
C ALA A 59 -1.06 5.31 -3.11
N ALA A 60 -2.19 4.63 -3.35
CA ALA A 60 -2.85 4.62 -4.65
C ALA A 60 -3.35 6.02 -5.05
N LYS A 61 -3.91 6.79 -4.09
CA LYS A 61 -4.32 8.18 -4.31
C LYS A 61 -3.15 9.11 -4.64
N ALA A 62 -1.98 8.83 -4.06
CA ALA A 62 -0.76 9.57 -4.38
C ALA A 62 -0.13 9.18 -5.72
N GLY A 63 -0.59 8.08 -6.35
CA GLY A 63 -0.08 7.61 -7.63
C GLY A 63 1.03 6.56 -7.53
N VAL A 64 1.24 5.97 -6.35
CA VAL A 64 2.13 4.81 -6.17
C VAL A 64 1.57 3.62 -6.95
N LYS A 65 2.45 2.84 -7.57
CA LYS A 65 2.11 1.65 -8.34
C LYS A 65 2.91 0.44 -7.85
N VAL A 66 2.40 -0.74 -8.21
CA VAL A 66 3.12 -1.99 -8.01
C VAL A 66 4.39 -1.97 -8.89
N GLY A 67 5.52 -2.36 -8.31
CA GLY A 67 6.84 -2.26 -8.93
C GLY A 67 7.56 -0.93 -8.67
N ASP A 68 6.96 0.00 -7.91
CA ASP A 68 7.68 1.17 -7.41
C ASP A 68 8.65 0.76 -6.30
N ILE A 69 9.77 1.45 -6.20
CA ILE A 69 10.80 1.18 -5.20
C ILE A 69 10.89 2.40 -4.29
N ILE A 70 10.56 2.20 -3.03
CA ILE A 70 10.59 3.24 -2.01
C ILE A 70 11.99 3.28 -1.42
N CYS A 71 12.69 4.40 -1.61
CA CYS A 71 14.04 4.59 -1.11
C CYS A 71 14.06 5.41 0.18
N GLU A 72 13.19 6.42 0.29
CA GLU A 72 13.17 7.30 1.45
C GLU A 72 11.74 7.67 1.86
N ILE A 73 11.57 7.93 3.16
CA ILE A 73 10.35 8.47 3.73
C ILE A 73 10.73 9.69 4.57
N ASN A 74 10.22 10.85 4.17
CA ASN A 74 10.45 12.12 4.84
C ASN A 74 11.94 12.47 5.00
N GLY A 75 12.75 12.15 3.98
CA GLY A 75 14.21 12.33 3.99
C GLY A 75 14.98 11.28 4.80
N ILE A 76 14.31 10.27 5.35
CA ILE A 76 14.95 9.16 6.06
C ILE A 76 15.10 7.97 5.09
N PRO A 77 16.32 7.47 4.86
CA PRO A 77 16.53 6.31 4.00
C PRO A 77 15.95 5.06 4.62
N VAL A 78 15.33 4.23 3.79
CA VAL A 78 14.66 3.02 4.21
C VAL A 78 15.31 1.81 3.56
N THR A 79 16.00 1.01 4.36
CA THR A 79 16.75 -0.18 3.91
C THR A 79 16.05 -1.49 4.22
N SER A 80 15.09 -1.50 5.15
CA SER A 80 14.32 -2.70 5.51
C SER A 80 12.85 -2.39 5.73
N PRO A 81 11.93 -3.31 5.38
CA PRO A 81 10.51 -3.13 5.63
C PRO A 81 10.17 -3.15 7.12
N GLY A 82 11.01 -3.76 7.96
CA GLY A 82 10.93 -3.60 9.41
C GLY A 82 11.11 -2.12 9.83
N ALA A 83 12.14 -1.45 9.34
CA ALA A 83 12.37 -0.02 9.60
C ALA A 83 11.24 0.84 9.04
N MET A 84 10.80 0.58 7.80
CA MET A 84 9.68 1.27 7.17
C MET A 84 8.41 1.22 8.02
N LYS A 85 8.06 0.02 8.49
CA LYS A 85 6.87 -0.20 9.33
C LYS A 85 6.95 0.59 10.63
N ARG A 86 8.15 0.67 11.25
CA ARG A 86 8.38 1.46 12.46
C ARG A 86 8.21 2.96 12.18
N TYR A 87 8.80 3.47 11.09
CA TYR A 87 8.63 4.87 10.69
C TYR A 87 7.17 5.23 10.45
N LEU A 88 6.46 4.44 9.64
CA LEU A 88 5.03 4.64 9.37
C LEU A 88 4.17 4.58 10.63
N SER A 89 4.57 3.80 11.63
CA SER A 89 3.86 3.70 12.91
C SER A 89 4.17 4.87 13.85
N SER A 90 5.34 5.51 13.69
CA SER A 90 5.73 6.69 14.48
C SER A 90 5.11 7.99 13.98
N TYR A 91 4.70 8.04 12.71
CA TYR A 91 4.06 9.23 12.13
C TYR A 91 2.58 9.33 12.49
N THR A 92 2.11 10.57 12.64
CA THR A 92 0.70 10.89 12.88
C THR A 92 -0.13 10.65 11.61
N ILE A 93 -1.33 10.13 11.79
CA ILE A 93 -2.33 10.00 10.73
C ILE A 93 -2.78 11.40 10.28
N ASP A 94 -3.21 11.52 9.03
CA ASP A 94 -3.61 12.76 8.34
C ASP A 94 -2.48 13.78 8.08
N VAL A 95 -1.25 13.46 8.44
CA VAL A 95 -0.07 14.26 8.07
C VAL A 95 0.40 13.86 6.66
N PRO A 96 0.65 14.84 5.76
CA PRO A 96 1.33 14.58 4.50
C PRO A 96 2.79 14.20 4.77
N ILE A 97 3.21 13.04 4.31
CA ILE A 97 4.61 12.60 4.33
C ILE A 97 5.16 12.58 2.92
N GLY A 98 6.39 13.04 2.75
CA GLY A 98 7.13 12.91 1.50
C GLY A 98 7.67 11.49 1.34
N ILE A 99 7.55 10.91 0.16
CA ILE A 99 8.11 9.60 -0.17
C ILE A 99 8.94 9.78 -1.44
N LEU A 100 10.21 9.40 -1.36
CA LEU A 100 11.07 9.28 -2.52
C LEU A 100 10.95 7.86 -3.07
N LEU A 101 10.51 7.76 -4.31
CA LEU A 101 10.40 6.49 -5.01
C LEU A 101 11.12 6.53 -6.35
N ARG A 102 11.48 5.34 -6.83
CA ARG A 102 12.01 5.12 -8.18
C ARG A 102 11.05 4.23 -8.95
N HIS A 103 10.69 4.66 -10.16
CA HIS A 103 9.84 3.90 -11.09
C HIS A 103 10.51 3.85 -12.46
N LYS A 104 10.95 2.67 -12.91
CA LYS A 104 11.62 2.49 -14.22
C LYS A 104 12.71 3.55 -14.46
N ASP A 105 13.64 3.66 -13.52
CA ASP A 105 14.77 4.63 -13.53
C ASP A 105 14.44 6.10 -13.28
N ILE A 106 13.16 6.44 -13.13
CA ILE A 106 12.74 7.81 -12.84
C ILE A 106 12.55 7.98 -11.33
N TRP A 107 13.30 8.88 -10.74
CA TRP A 107 13.08 9.36 -9.38
C TRP A 107 11.84 10.24 -9.32
N ARG A 108 10.96 9.95 -8.37
CA ARG A 108 9.76 10.74 -8.09
C ARG A 108 9.66 10.98 -6.60
N PHE A 109 9.31 12.21 -6.26
CA PHE A 109 8.94 12.58 -4.92
C PHE A 109 7.43 12.76 -4.87
N LEU A 110 6.75 11.91 -4.09
CA LEU A 110 5.30 11.96 -3.92
C LEU A 110 4.95 12.33 -2.49
N THR A 111 3.92 13.14 -2.33
CA THR A 111 3.37 13.44 -1.01
C THR A 111 2.17 12.54 -0.76
N VAL A 112 2.23 11.75 0.32
CA VAL A 112 1.16 10.83 0.70
C VAL A 112 0.57 11.26 2.03
N ARG A 113 -0.74 11.46 2.09
CA ARG A 113 -1.44 11.67 3.37
C ARG A 113 -1.74 10.33 4.00
N LEU A 114 -1.11 10.02 5.13
CA LEU A 114 -1.41 8.79 5.85
C LEU A 114 -2.87 8.80 6.28
N ASN A 115 -3.61 7.76 5.95
CA ASN A 115 -4.94 7.54 6.52
C ASN A 115 -4.87 6.23 7.28
N ARG A 116 -5.42 6.19 8.49
CA ARG A 116 -5.73 4.93 9.13
C ARG A 116 -6.85 4.33 8.30
N SER A 117 -6.49 3.54 7.28
CA SER A 117 -7.47 2.86 6.45
C SER A 117 -8.40 2.12 7.41
N THR A 118 -9.59 2.67 7.58
CA THR A 118 -10.70 1.96 8.17
C THR A 118 -10.98 0.93 7.10
N PHE A 119 -10.30 -0.21 7.21
CA PHE A 119 -10.76 -1.42 6.60
C PHE A 119 -12.14 -1.61 7.21
N THR A 120 -13.14 -1.02 6.57
CA THR A 120 -14.53 -1.16 6.91
C THR A 120 -14.74 -2.62 6.67
N ARG A 121 -14.56 -3.42 7.74
CA ARG A 121 -15.17 -4.72 7.84
C ARG A 121 -16.63 -4.36 7.64
N ARG A 122 -17.12 -4.48 6.41
CA ARG A 122 -18.53 -4.69 6.14
C ARG A 122 -18.81 -5.98 6.92
N ARG A 123 -19.09 -5.83 8.21
CA ARG A 123 -19.95 -6.75 8.92
C ARG A 123 -21.21 -6.69 8.07
N SER A 124 -21.39 -7.69 7.21
CA SER A 124 -22.72 -8.18 6.92
C SER A 124 -23.29 -8.70 8.24
N PHE A 125 -23.61 -7.78 9.14
CA PHE A 125 -24.53 -8.05 10.22
C PHE A 125 -25.90 -7.78 9.60
N SER A 126 -26.56 -8.89 9.27
CA SER A 126 -27.99 -9.06 9.41
C SER A 126 -28.65 -8.03 10.33
N GLY A 127 -29.68 -7.34 9.81
CA GLY A 127 -30.69 -6.68 10.63
C GLY A 127 -30.55 -5.17 10.80
N LEU A 128 -31.09 -4.42 9.85
CA LEU A 128 -31.69 -3.08 10.00
C LEU A 128 -32.47 -2.85 8.70
N CYS A 129 -33.72 -3.31 8.62
CA CYS A 129 -34.90 -2.49 8.86
C CYS A 129 -34.87 -1.23 7.97
N ASP A 130 -35.33 -1.39 6.73
CA ASP A 130 -35.80 -0.29 5.89
C ASP A 130 -37.24 0.05 6.33
N PRO A 131 -37.53 1.22 6.94
CA PRO A 131 -38.90 1.67 7.13
C PRO A 131 -39.26 2.58 5.97
N VAL A 132 -39.43 2.03 4.76
CA VAL A 132 -39.96 2.78 3.61
C VAL A 132 -40.91 1.91 2.80
N PHE A 133 -42.03 1.52 3.41
CA PHE A 133 -43.23 1.16 2.65
C PHE A 133 -44.48 1.54 3.44
N GLN A 134 -44.62 2.85 3.66
CA GLN A 134 -45.92 3.43 3.96
C GLN A 134 -46.78 3.41 2.69
N SER A 135 -48.06 3.12 2.90
CA SER A 135 -49.22 3.51 2.08
C SER A 135 -49.66 2.53 0.97
N ARG A 136 -50.62 1.68 1.32
CA ARG A 136 -51.99 1.76 0.80
C ARG A 136 -52.92 0.81 1.56
N ARG A 137 -53.72 1.40 2.46
CA ARG A 137 -55.11 0.97 2.66
C ARG A 137 -55.85 1.28 1.36
N LEU A 138 -56.60 0.31 0.86
CA LEU A 138 -58.05 0.33 0.68
C LEU A 138 -58.48 -1.08 0.29
#